data_AF-A0A365TT52-F1
#
_entry.id   AF-A0A365TT52-F1
#
_cell.length_a   1.000
_cell.length_b   1.000
_cell.length_c   1.000
_cell.angle_alpha   90.00
_cell.angle_beta   90.00
_cell.angle_gamma   90.00
#
_symmetry.space_group_name_H-M   'P 1'
#
loop_
_entity.id
_entity.type
_entity.pdbx_description
1 polymer ?
#
loop_
_entity_poly.entity_id
_entity_poly.type
_entity_poly.pdbx_seq_one_letter_code
_entity_poly.pdbx_strand_id
1 'polypeptide(L)'
;MALSPAERKRRQREREKREAEAKRHHGGDSAADLYLTPFSDWSERTGALDDLFQYTSMAGFELPPFDDERDPEEFVIDREAFGNVDLFGDAKGALGRAEATIGLLIDATLLLAEAVNRYKREELRSRLSELEQPGTMDRSAAIREAVRLSKMLDQLDKHVRRDLPQWKITEV
;
A
#
# COMPACT_ATOMS: atom_id res chain seq x y z
N MET A 1 -55.42 -8.30 5.41
CA MET A 1 -55.16 -8.97 6.71
C MET A 1 -53.96 -8.30 7.37
N ALA A 2 -54.06 -7.97 8.66
CA ALA A 2 -52.96 -7.36 9.40
C ALA A 2 -51.85 -8.40 9.63
N LEU A 3 -50.61 -8.06 9.27
CA LEU A 3 -49.43 -8.93 9.45
C LEU A 3 -49.30 -9.36 10.91
N SER A 4 -49.11 -10.66 11.12
CA SER A 4 -48.88 -11.27 12.43
C SER A 4 -47.59 -10.72 13.06
N PRO A 5 -47.50 -10.63 14.41
CA PRO A 5 -46.27 -10.23 15.11
C PRO A 5 -45.03 -11.02 14.70
N ALA A 6 -45.19 -12.32 14.36
CA ALA A 6 -44.11 -13.18 13.90
C ALA A 6 -43.62 -12.80 12.48
N GLU A 7 -44.53 -12.43 11.59
CA GLU A 7 -44.22 -12.02 10.22
C GLU A 7 -43.51 -10.65 10.21
N ARG A 8 -43.89 -9.74 11.10
CA ARG A 8 -43.21 -8.44 11.29
C ARG A 8 -41.76 -8.63 11.76
N LYS A 9 -41.54 -9.49 12.77
CA LYS A 9 -40.19 -9.79 13.28
C LYS A 9 -39.31 -10.54 12.27
N ARG A 10 -39.91 -11.32 11.36
CA ARG A 10 -39.19 -11.96 10.25
C ARG A 10 -38.78 -10.94 9.20
N ARG A 11 -39.69 -10.07 8.75
CA ARG A 11 -39.39 -9.00 7.79
C ARG A 11 -38.37 -8.00 8.31
N GLN A 12 -38.42 -7.67 9.59
CA GLN A 12 -37.41 -6.83 10.22
C GLN A 12 -36.03 -7.48 10.16
N ARG A 13 -35.91 -8.76 10.53
CA ARG A 13 -34.64 -9.50 10.45
C ARG A 13 -34.13 -9.66 9.02
N GLU A 14 -35.01 -9.89 8.05
CA GLU A 14 -34.65 -9.93 6.63
C GLU A 14 -34.18 -8.56 6.12
N ARG A 15 -34.79 -7.46 6.60
CA ARG A 15 -34.36 -6.10 6.29
C ARG A 15 -33.02 -5.77 6.94
N GLU A 16 -32.84 -6.07 8.22
CA GLU A 16 -31.58 -5.90 8.94
C GLU A 16 -30.46 -6.72 8.32
N LYS A 17 -30.76 -7.96 7.89
CA LYS A 17 -29.81 -8.82 7.18
C LYS A 17 -29.42 -8.23 5.83
N ARG A 18 -30.38 -7.75 5.04
CA ARG A 18 -30.11 -7.09 3.76
C ARG A 18 -29.38 -5.76 3.92
N GLU A 19 -29.71 -4.98 4.94
CA GLU A 19 -29.01 -3.74 5.28
C GLU A 19 -27.58 -4.03 5.76
N ALA A 20 -27.37 -5.10 6.51
CA ALA A 20 -26.04 -5.56 6.91
C ALA A 20 -25.24 -6.13 5.73
N GLU A 21 -25.87 -6.89 4.83
CA GLU A 21 -25.26 -7.37 3.58
C GLU A 21 -24.90 -6.21 2.65
N ALA A 22 -25.82 -5.27 2.40
CA ALA A 22 -25.54 -4.07 1.62
C ALA A 22 -24.40 -3.25 2.22
N LYS A 23 -24.35 -3.09 3.55
CA LYS A 23 -23.24 -2.44 4.25
C LYS A 23 -21.90 -3.16 4.05
N ARG A 24 -21.89 -4.50 3.88
CA ARG A 24 -20.67 -5.27 3.57
C ARG A 24 -20.18 -5.06 2.14
N HIS A 25 -21.05 -4.64 1.23
CA HIS A 25 -20.70 -4.39 -0.18
C HIS A 25 -20.27 -2.94 -0.45
N HIS A 26 -20.55 -2.01 0.46
CA HIS A 26 -20.22 -0.60 0.29
C HIS A 26 -18.76 -0.30 0.68
N GLY A 27 -17.83 -0.62 -0.21
CA GLY A 27 -16.61 0.16 -0.34
C GLY A 27 -16.91 1.48 -1.06
N GLY A 28 -16.10 2.53 -0.89
CA GLY A 28 -16.25 3.77 -1.69
C GLY A 28 -15.78 3.65 -3.14
N ASP A 29 -15.74 2.44 -3.68
CA ASP A 29 -15.48 2.20 -5.09
C ASP A 29 -16.73 2.50 -5.92
N SER A 30 -16.54 3.15 -7.08
CA SER A 30 -17.64 3.63 -7.92
C SER A 30 -18.49 2.50 -8.52
N ALA A 31 -17.98 1.27 -8.57
CA ALA A 31 -18.68 0.10 -9.05
C ALA A 31 -19.13 -0.85 -7.93
N ALA A 32 -19.12 -0.40 -6.67
CA ALA A 32 -19.50 -1.21 -5.51
C ALA A 32 -20.85 -1.94 -5.68
N ASP A 33 -21.85 -1.25 -6.25
CA ASP A 33 -23.19 -1.80 -6.49
C ASP A 33 -23.23 -2.95 -7.52
N LEU A 34 -22.18 -3.12 -8.32
CA LEU A 34 -22.04 -4.20 -9.30
C LEU A 34 -21.40 -5.46 -8.69
N TYR A 35 -20.78 -5.36 -7.52
CA TYR A 35 -20.07 -6.46 -6.90
C TYR A 35 -21.02 -7.41 -6.16
N LEU A 36 -20.91 -8.71 -6.49
CA LEU A 36 -21.79 -9.75 -5.94
C LEU A 36 -21.30 -10.34 -4.62
N THR A 37 -20.04 -10.14 -4.26
CA THR A 37 -19.41 -10.76 -3.10
C THR A 37 -18.53 -9.71 -2.42
N PRO A 38 -18.58 -9.57 -1.08
CA PRO A 38 -17.64 -8.70 -0.36
C PRO A 38 -16.19 -9.13 -0.62
N PHE A 39 -15.27 -8.18 -0.57
CA PHE A 39 -13.87 -8.45 -0.86
C PHE A 39 -13.26 -9.41 0.17
N SER A 40 -13.64 -9.26 1.45
CA SER A 40 -13.20 -10.17 2.52
C SER A 40 -13.55 -11.63 2.20
N ASP A 41 -14.83 -11.93 1.97
CA ASP A 41 -15.33 -13.26 1.62
C ASP A 41 -14.66 -13.82 0.34
N TRP A 42 -14.43 -12.99 -0.68
CA TRP A 42 -13.75 -13.42 -1.90
C TRP A 42 -12.28 -13.75 -1.65
N SER A 43 -11.57 -12.92 -0.89
CA SER A 43 -10.15 -13.10 -0.60
C SER A 43 -9.90 -14.37 0.24
N GLU A 44 -10.72 -14.60 1.28
CA GLU A 44 -10.65 -15.79 2.13
C GLU A 44 -10.89 -17.07 1.30
N ARG A 45 -11.93 -17.08 0.47
CA ARG A 45 -12.29 -18.26 -0.34
C ARG A 45 -11.23 -18.61 -1.38
N THR A 46 -10.51 -17.61 -1.90
CA THR A 46 -9.56 -17.81 -3.00
C THR A 46 -8.11 -17.95 -2.54
N GLY A 47 -7.78 -17.54 -1.31
CA GLY A 47 -6.40 -17.44 -0.85
C GLY A 47 -5.58 -16.40 -1.63
N ALA A 48 -6.25 -15.45 -2.31
CA ALA A 48 -5.59 -14.54 -3.26
C ALA A 48 -4.56 -13.59 -2.61
N LEU A 49 -4.57 -13.47 -1.28
CA LEU A 49 -3.66 -12.60 -0.52
C LEU A 49 -2.57 -13.37 0.24
N ASP A 50 -2.52 -14.70 0.13
CA ASP A 50 -1.57 -15.53 0.89
C ASP A 50 -0.12 -15.16 0.56
N ASP A 51 0.19 -15.03 -0.74
CA ASP A 51 1.51 -14.61 -1.19
C ASP A 51 1.87 -13.20 -0.69
N LEU A 52 0.90 -12.27 -0.68
CA LEU A 52 1.10 -10.92 -0.17
C LEU A 52 1.56 -10.96 1.29
N PHE A 53 0.85 -11.69 2.15
CA PHE A 53 1.21 -11.81 3.56
C PHE A 53 2.58 -12.47 3.75
N GLN A 54 2.91 -13.51 2.96
CA GLN A 54 4.23 -14.12 3.00
C GLN A 54 5.33 -13.10 2.66
N TYR A 55 5.16 -12.29 1.61
CA TYR A 55 6.14 -11.28 1.23
C TYR A 55 6.28 -10.16 2.26
N THR A 56 5.19 -9.71 2.89
CA THR A 56 5.30 -8.67 3.93
C THR A 56 5.96 -9.20 5.19
N SER A 57 5.66 -10.44 5.61
CA SER A 57 6.39 -11.08 6.71
C SER A 57 7.88 -11.21 6.41
N MET A 58 8.26 -11.54 5.18
CA MET A 58 9.67 -11.54 4.75
C MET A 58 10.29 -10.14 4.76
N ALA A 59 9.51 -9.10 4.43
CA ALA A 59 9.94 -7.70 4.52
C ALA A 59 10.01 -7.18 5.96
N GLY A 60 9.54 -7.96 6.94
CA GLY A 60 9.63 -7.65 8.36
C GLY A 60 8.49 -6.79 8.90
N PHE A 61 7.33 -6.77 8.22
CA PHE A 61 6.13 -6.09 8.72
C PHE A 61 4.85 -6.86 8.40
N GLU A 62 3.80 -6.58 9.15
CA GLU A 62 2.47 -7.18 8.97
C GLU A 62 1.52 -6.14 8.38
N LEU A 63 0.70 -6.56 7.43
CA LEU A 63 -0.40 -5.75 6.91
C LEU A 63 -1.63 -5.90 7.81
N PRO A 64 -2.53 -4.89 7.81
CA PRO A 64 -3.84 -5.09 8.40
C PRO A 64 -4.55 -6.26 7.69
N PRO A 65 -5.35 -7.06 8.42
CA PRO A 65 -6.10 -8.14 7.81
C PRO A 65 -7.20 -7.59 6.89
N PHE A 66 -7.59 -8.39 5.91
CA PHE A 66 -8.67 -8.08 4.94
C PHE A 66 -9.86 -9.02 5.08
N ASP A 67 -9.96 -9.72 6.21
CA ASP A 67 -10.94 -10.78 6.50
C ASP A 67 -12.29 -10.25 7.03
N ASP A 68 -12.43 -8.92 7.16
CA ASP A 68 -13.69 -8.28 7.52
C ASP A 68 -13.88 -6.92 6.85
N GLU A 69 -15.13 -6.43 6.92
CA GLU A 69 -15.57 -5.19 6.29
C GLU A 69 -15.50 -3.96 7.22
N ARG A 70 -14.60 -3.96 8.23
CA ARG A 70 -14.32 -2.74 8.98
C ARG A 70 -13.58 -1.72 8.12
N ASP A 71 -13.62 -0.46 8.50
CA ASP A 71 -13.02 0.63 7.73
C ASP A 71 -11.49 0.73 7.98
N PRO A 72 -10.71 1.30 7.04
CA PRO A 72 -9.25 1.43 7.19
C PRO A 72 -8.82 2.21 8.44
N GLU A 73 -9.62 3.17 8.91
CA GLU A 73 -9.36 3.93 10.12
C GLU A 73 -9.20 3.06 11.38
N GLU A 74 -9.89 1.93 11.46
CA GLU A 74 -9.84 1.02 12.61
C GLU A 74 -8.51 0.26 12.72
N PHE A 75 -7.70 0.28 11.66
CA PHE A 75 -6.42 -0.45 11.59
C PHE A 75 -5.20 0.48 11.62
N VAL A 76 -5.40 1.78 11.86
CA VAL A 76 -4.29 2.71 12.08
C VAL A 76 -3.70 2.47 13.46
N ILE A 77 -2.41 2.09 13.51
CA ILE A 77 -1.70 1.76 14.75
C ILE A 77 -1.70 2.93 15.74
N ASP A 78 -1.43 4.15 15.27
CA ASP A 78 -1.42 5.37 16.08
C ASP A 78 -2.26 6.44 15.37
N ARG A 79 -3.58 6.38 15.57
CA ARG A 79 -4.51 7.33 14.94
C ARG A 79 -4.31 8.77 15.44
N GLU A 80 -3.85 8.93 16.68
CA GLU A 80 -3.65 10.23 17.33
C GLU A 80 -2.48 11.00 16.72
N ALA A 81 -1.42 10.31 16.27
CA ALA A 81 -0.28 10.91 15.58
C ALA A 81 -0.66 11.69 14.31
N PHE A 82 -1.79 11.36 13.70
CA PHE A 82 -2.29 12.01 12.49
C PHE A 82 -3.34 13.11 12.75
N GLY A 83 -3.78 13.29 14.00
CA GLY A 83 -4.81 14.26 14.37
C GLY A 83 -6.16 14.04 13.67
N ASN A 84 -7.06 15.02 13.73
CA ASN A 84 -8.40 14.94 13.12
C ASN A 84 -8.39 15.32 11.63
N VAL A 85 -7.56 14.64 10.84
CA VAL A 85 -7.58 14.73 9.37
C VAL A 85 -8.27 13.52 8.78
N ASP A 86 -8.88 13.70 7.61
CA ASP A 86 -9.33 12.60 6.80
C ASP A 86 -8.12 11.93 6.13
N LEU A 87 -7.87 10.67 6.47
CA LEU A 87 -6.71 9.90 6.01
C LEU A 87 -7.00 9.05 4.78
N PHE A 88 -8.25 8.64 4.61
CA PHE A 88 -8.63 7.57 3.68
C PHE A 88 -9.73 7.99 2.71
N GLY A 89 -10.30 9.19 2.86
CA GLY A 89 -11.32 9.72 1.98
C GLY A 89 -12.53 8.78 1.95
N ASP A 90 -12.90 8.38 0.73
CA ASP A 90 -14.03 7.47 0.52
C ASP A 90 -13.67 5.99 0.72
N ALA A 91 -12.43 5.62 1.09
CA ALA A 91 -12.10 4.22 1.28
C ALA A 91 -12.89 3.60 2.45
N LYS A 92 -13.65 2.54 2.14
CA LYS A 92 -14.53 1.83 3.07
C LYS A 92 -14.42 0.32 2.95
N GLY A 93 -14.65 -0.38 4.06
CA GLY A 93 -14.61 -1.83 4.14
C GLY A 93 -13.26 -2.46 3.76
N ALA A 94 -13.27 -3.77 3.49
CA ALA A 94 -12.08 -4.56 3.16
C ALA A 94 -11.43 -4.10 1.84
N LEU A 95 -12.25 -3.83 0.82
CA LEU A 95 -11.78 -3.39 -0.49
C LEU A 95 -11.10 -2.02 -0.39
N GLY A 96 -11.76 -1.03 0.21
CA GLY A 96 -11.19 0.31 0.36
C GLY A 96 -9.90 0.28 1.19
N ARG A 97 -9.85 -0.57 2.24
CA ARG A 97 -8.62 -0.79 3.00
C ARG A 97 -7.51 -1.40 2.15
N ALA A 98 -7.81 -2.37 1.29
CA ALA A 98 -6.83 -2.96 0.37
C ALA A 98 -6.29 -1.90 -0.62
N GLU A 99 -7.17 -1.11 -1.23
CA GLU A 99 -6.77 -0.05 -2.16
C GLU A 99 -5.93 1.06 -1.50
N ALA A 100 -6.31 1.47 -0.29
CA ALA A 100 -5.53 2.42 0.51
C ALA A 100 -4.15 1.83 0.87
N THR A 101 -4.11 0.56 1.24
CA THR A 101 -2.86 -0.17 1.54
C THR A 101 -1.94 -0.20 0.33
N ILE A 102 -2.46 -0.44 -0.89
CA ILE A 102 -1.65 -0.38 -2.12
C ILE A 102 -0.99 1.00 -2.27
N GLY A 103 -1.76 2.09 -2.10
CA GLY A 103 -1.22 3.45 -2.17
C GLY A 103 -0.10 3.70 -1.15
N LEU A 104 -0.35 3.35 0.12
CA LEU A 104 0.62 3.50 1.20
C LEU A 104 1.90 2.68 0.97
N LEU A 105 1.80 1.48 0.42
CA LEU A 105 2.98 0.65 0.10
C LEU A 105 3.80 1.23 -1.05
N ILE A 106 3.15 1.83 -2.05
CA ILE A 106 3.84 2.53 -3.13
C ILE A 106 4.60 3.73 -2.57
N ASP A 107 3.96 4.54 -1.73
CA ASP A 107 4.58 5.71 -1.11
C ASP A 107 5.74 5.29 -0.18
N ALA A 108 5.55 4.26 0.64
CA ALA A 108 6.61 3.71 1.50
C ALA A 108 7.80 3.20 0.68
N THR A 109 7.53 2.51 -0.44
CA THR A 109 8.57 2.03 -1.36
C THR A 109 9.34 3.19 -1.98
N LEU A 110 8.64 4.25 -2.40
CA LEU A 110 9.27 5.46 -2.95
C LEU A 110 10.17 6.13 -1.92
N LEU A 111 9.66 6.38 -0.71
CA LEU A 111 10.42 7.01 0.38
C LEU A 111 11.68 6.21 0.75
N LEU A 112 11.56 4.88 0.84
CA LEU A 112 12.72 4.02 1.13
C LEU A 112 13.73 4.04 -0.03
N ALA A 113 13.25 3.96 -1.27
CA ALA A 113 14.12 4.01 -2.46
C ALA A 113 14.89 5.34 -2.53
N GLU A 114 14.23 6.46 -2.26
CA GLU A 114 14.86 7.77 -2.19
C GLU A 114 15.91 7.87 -1.08
N ALA A 115 15.60 7.40 0.13
CA ALA A 115 16.54 7.40 1.24
C ALA A 115 17.79 6.56 0.94
N VAL A 116 17.61 5.34 0.43
CA VAL A 116 18.70 4.44 0.04
C VAL A 116 19.53 5.03 -1.11
N ASN A 117 18.88 5.65 -2.10
CA ASN A 117 19.56 6.29 -3.23
C ASN A 117 20.41 7.47 -2.73
N ARG A 118 19.83 8.36 -1.91
CA ARG A 118 20.52 9.50 -1.32
C ARG A 118 21.75 9.07 -0.54
N TYR A 119 21.60 8.10 0.37
CA TYR A 119 22.71 7.55 1.14
C TYR A 119 23.85 7.06 0.22
N LYS A 120 23.52 6.23 -0.77
CA LYS A 120 24.53 5.71 -1.70
C LYS A 120 25.23 6.81 -2.48
N ARG A 121 24.51 7.84 -2.92
CA ARG A 121 25.09 8.98 -3.65
C ARG A 121 26.01 9.81 -2.76
N GLU A 122 25.62 10.05 -1.51
CA GLU A 122 26.44 10.78 -0.54
C GLU A 122 27.76 10.05 -0.27
N GLU A 123 27.71 8.74 0.00
CA GLU A 123 28.91 7.93 0.23
C GLU A 123 29.84 7.89 -1.00
N LEU A 124 29.29 7.71 -2.20
CA LEU A 124 30.08 7.68 -3.43
C LEU A 124 30.71 9.05 -3.75
N ARG A 125 29.99 10.15 -3.49
CA ARG A 125 30.52 11.51 -3.66
C ARG A 125 31.61 11.82 -2.65
N SER A 126 31.40 11.45 -1.39
CA SER A 126 32.42 11.59 -0.34
C SER A 126 33.71 10.86 -0.74
N ARG A 127 33.58 9.60 -1.18
CA ARG A 127 34.72 8.81 -1.64
C ARG A 127 35.41 9.40 -2.88
N LEU A 128 34.65 10.00 -3.80
CA LEU A 128 35.21 10.68 -4.96
C LEU A 128 36.06 11.89 -4.53
N SER A 129 35.58 12.70 -3.60
CA SER A 129 36.31 13.86 -3.07
C SER A 129 37.60 13.49 -2.33
N GLU A 130 37.64 12.32 -1.66
CA GLU A 130 38.88 11.81 -1.04
C GLU A 130 39.96 11.46 -2.08
N LEU A 131 39.56 10.98 -3.27
CA LEU A 131 40.50 10.64 -4.34
C LEU A 131 41.09 11.87 -5.04
N GLU A 132 40.45 13.03 -4.89
CA GLU A 132 40.91 14.30 -5.44
C GLU A 132 41.97 14.98 -4.55
N GLN A 133 42.15 14.51 -3.30
CA GLN A 133 43.14 15.06 -2.38
C GLN A 133 44.58 14.62 -2.75
N PRO A 134 45.55 15.55 -2.82
CA PRO A 134 46.93 15.21 -3.15
C PRO A 134 47.56 14.32 -2.06
N GLY A 135 48.04 13.13 -2.41
CA GLY A 135 48.92 12.31 -1.55
C GLY A 135 48.40 10.93 -1.16
N THR A 136 47.19 10.53 -1.55
CA THR A 136 46.54 9.30 -1.07
C THR A 136 46.71 8.06 -1.96
N MET A 137 47.16 8.18 -3.21
CA MET A 137 47.31 7.02 -4.12
C MET A 137 48.18 7.28 -5.37
N ASP A 138 48.56 6.21 -6.07
CA ASP A 138 49.05 6.29 -7.46
C ASP A 138 47.99 6.99 -8.33
N ARG A 139 48.41 8.03 -9.07
CA ARG A 139 47.54 8.87 -9.89
C ARG A 139 46.73 8.05 -10.91
N SER A 140 47.33 7.01 -11.47
CA SER A 140 46.65 6.16 -12.45
C SER A 140 45.51 5.35 -11.81
N ALA A 141 45.72 4.86 -10.59
CA ALA A 141 44.73 4.12 -9.82
C ALA A 141 43.58 5.04 -9.37
N ALA A 142 43.90 6.24 -8.88
CA ALA A 142 42.90 7.23 -8.47
C ALA A 142 41.95 7.62 -9.62
N ILE A 143 42.49 7.85 -10.83
CA ILE A 143 41.66 8.18 -12.01
C ILE A 143 40.72 7.03 -12.39
N ARG A 144 41.21 5.78 -12.40
CA ARG A 144 40.38 4.62 -12.73
C ARG A 144 39.23 4.46 -11.75
N GLU A 145 39.51 4.65 -10.47
CA GLU A 145 38.49 4.55 -9.43
C GLU A 145 37.48 5.69 -9.52
N ALA A 146 37.93 6.93 -9.75
CA ALA A 146 37.04 8.07 -9.96
C ALA A 146 36.04 7.82 -11.10
N VAL A 147 36.51 7.31 -12.25
CA VAL A 147 35.64 6.96 -13.38
C VAL A 147 34.63 5.86 -13.00
N ARG A 148 35.04 4.86 -12.20
CA ARG A 148 34.15 3.80 -11.72
C ARG A 148 33.04 4.37 -10.84
N LEU A 149 33.39 5.25 -9.90
CA LEU A 149 32.44 5.90 -8.99
C LEU A 149 31.47 6.82 -9.75
N SER A 150 31.95 7.60 -10.72
CA SER A 150 31.08 8.43 -11.58
C SER A 150 30.06 7.59 -12.33
N LYS A 151 30.46 6.45 -12.90
CA LYS A 151 29.51 5.53 -13.57
C LYS A 151 28.45 4.98 -12.62
N MET A 152 28.80 4.71 -11.36
CA MET A 152 27.82 4.28 -10.35
C MET A 152 26.84 5.40 -10.00
N LEU A 153 27.31 6.64 -9.90
CA LEU A 153 26.46 7.81 -9.72
C LEU A 153 25.48 7.98 -10.90
N ASP A 154 25.97 7.83 -12.13
CA ASP A 154 25.13 7.90 -13.34
C ASP A 154 24.06 6.79 -13.36
N GLN A 155 24.37 5.60 -12.82
CA GLN A 155 23.38 4.53 -12.66
C GLN A 155 22.32 4.89 -11.63
N LEU A 156 22.72 5.53 -10.51
CA LEU A 156 21.81 5.95 -9.45
C LEU A 156 20.91 7.13 -9.87
N ASP A 157 21.23 7.84 -10.94
CA ASP A 157 20.35 8.86 -11.54
C ASP A 157 19.23 8.26 -12.42
N LYS A 158 19.21 6.93 -12.61
CA LYS A 158 18.17 6.26 -13.39
C LYS A 158 17.01 5.83 -12.51
N HIS A 159 15.80 5.95 -13.05
CA HIS A 159 14.58 5.45 -12.43
C HIS A 159 14.33 3.97 -12.77
N VAL A 160 13.85 3.22 -11.78
CA VAL A 160 13.29 1.88 -12.00
C VAL A 160 11.81 2.03 -12.34
N ARG A 161 11.39 1.50 -13.49
CA ARG A 161 9.98 1.49 -13.90
C ARG A 161 9.34 0.17 -13.48
N ARG A 162 8.14 0.26 -12.92
CA ARG A 162 7.29 -0.88 -12.54
C ARG A 162 5.87 -0.59 -13.01
N ASP A 163 5.29 -1.54 -13.71
CA ASP A 163 3.88 -1.48 -14.10
C ASP A 163 3.04 -2.16 -13.02
N LEU A 164 1.91 -1.54 -12.68
CA LEU A 164 0.94 -2.06 -11.72
C LEU A 164 -0.41 -2.25 -12.44
N PRO A 165 -1.16 -3.33 -12.14
CA PRO A 165 -2.54 -3.47 -12.63
C PRO A 165 -3.38 -2.27 -12.18
N GLN A 166 -4.32 -1.79 -12.99
CA GLN A 166 -5.27 -0.78 -12.51
C GLN A 166 -6.12 -1.38 -11.39
N TRP A 167 -6.11 -0.78 -10.20
CA TRP A 167 -6.86 -1.27 -9.04
C TRP A 167 -8.00 -0.35 -8.58
N LYS A 168 -8.12 0.86 -9.13
CA LYS A 168 -9.23 1.78 -8.84
C LYS A 168 -10.12 1.95 -10.05
N ILE A 169 -11.43 2.07 -9.86
CA ILE A 169 -12.35 2.47 -10.91
C ILE A 169 -12.71 3.94 -10.71
N THR A 170 -12.21 4.81 -11.59
CA THR A 170 -12.68 6.20 -11.67
C THR A 170 -13.84 6.28 -12.65
N GLU A 171 -14.83 7.13 -12.36
CA GLU A 171 -16.04 7.30 -13.19
C GLU A 171 -15.69 7.50 -14.68
N VAL A 172 -16.51 6.90 -15.56
CA VAL A 172 -16.44 7.04 -17.03
C VAL A 172 -17.42 8.10 -17.51
#